data_AF-A0A9E0EUP5-F1
#
_entry.id   AF-A0A9E0EUP5-F1
#
_cell.length_a   1.000
_cell.length_b   1.000
_cell.length_c   1.000
_cell.angle_alpha   90.00
_cell.angle_beta   90.00
_cell.angle_gamma   90.00
#
_symmetry.space_group_name_H-M   'P 1'
#
loop_
_entity.id
_entity.type
_entity.pdbx_description
1 polymer ?
#
loop_
_entity_poly.entity_id
_entity_poly.type
_entity_poly.pdbx_seq_one_letter_code
_entity_poly.pdbx_strand_id
1 'polypeptide(L)' 'RVNQNDFVKAFDQYQHARVTRTARIVLSSREMGRIYHAKGVERLVRNSLWKGRTPERFYDAMEWLYGWNVGNCLG' A
#
# COMPACT_ATOMS: atom_id res chain seq x y z
N ARG A 1 -0.82 -13.50 -24.96
CA ARG A 1 -0.53 -14.05 -23.61
C ARG A 1 0.96 -13.79 -23.34
N VAL A 2 1.30 -13.05 -22.27
CA VAL A 2 2.63 -12.41 -22.08
C VAL A 2 3.81 -13.40 -22.06
N ASN A 3 3.59 -14.67 -21.69
CA ASN A 3 4.65 -15.69 -21.61
C ASN A 3 4.44 -16.91 -22.52
N GLN A 4 3.63 -16.85 -23.58
CA GLN A 4 3.50 -17.96 -24.56
C GLN A 4 3.25 -19.37 -23.95
N ASN A 5 2.48 -19.46 -22.85
CA ASN A 5 2.24 -20.70 -22.07
C ASN A 5 3.46 -21.26 -21.31
N ASP A 6 4.56 -20.52 -21.21
CA ASP A 6 5.62 -20.79 -20.24
C ASP A 6 5.12 -20.44 -18.84
N PHE A 7 4.73 -21.48 -18.10
CA PHE A 7 4.22 -21.34 -16.74
C PHE A 7 5.31 -20.95 -15.74
N VAL A 8 6.54 -21.41 -15.91
CA VAL A 8 7.64 -21.10 -15.00
C VAL A 8 7.92 -19.60 -15.04
N LYS A 9 8.05 -19.05 -16.25
CA LYS A 9 8.26 -17.62 -16.46
C LYS A 9 7.06 -16.79 -15.98
N ALA A 10 5.84 -17.29 -16.14
CA ALA A 10 4.64 -16.62 -15.65
C ALA A 10 4.56 -16.56 -14.12
N PHE A 11 4.94 -17.63 -13.42
CA PHE A 11 4.95 -17.65 -11.96
C PHE A 11 6.04 -16.76 -11.38
N ASP A 12 7.22 -16.75 -11.99
CA ASP A 12 8.32 -15.87 -11.57
C ASP A 12 7.93 -14.38 -11.69
N GLN A 13 7.35 -13.99 -12.83
CA GLN A 13 6.85 -12.62 -13.02
C GLN A 13 5.73 -12.26 -12.03
N TYR A 14 4.80 -13.20 -11.77
CA TYR A 14 3.75 -13.00 -10.76
C TYR A 14 4.34 -12.76 -9.37
N GLN A 15 5.33 -13.57 -8.97
CA GLN A 15 5.98 -13.44 -7.68
C GLN A 15 6.66 -12.07 -7.54
N HIS A 16 7.46 -11.65 -8.54
CA HIS A 16 8.10 -10.35 -8.56
C HIS A 16 7.09 -9.18 -8.43
N ALA A 17 5.98 -9.25 -9.16
CA ALA A 17 4.96 -8.20 -9.13
C ALA A 17 4.18 -8.13 -7.79
N ARG A 18 4.10 -9.25 -7.05
CA ARG A 18 3.20 -9.36 -5.89
C ARG A 18 3.90 -9.28 -4.54
N VAL A 19 5.12 -9.81 -4.39
CA VAL A 19 5.80 -9.91 -3.08
C VAL A 19 5.90 -8.56 -2.38
N THR A 20 6.47 -7.55 -3.05
CA THR A 20 6.63 -6.20 -2.46
C THR A 20 5.28 -5.55 -2.19
N ARG A 21 4.31 -5.72 -3.10
CA ARG A 21 2.97 -5.16 -2.98
C ARG A 21 2.22 -5.72 -1.77
N THR A 22 2.22 -7.04 -1.60
CA THR A 22 1.53 -7.70 -0.49
C THR A 22 2.24 -7.45 0.83
N ALA A 23 3.58 -7.43 0.85
CA ALA A 23 4.35 -7.08 2.03
C ALA A 23 4.02 -5.65 2.51
N ARG A 24 3.98 -4.68 1.58
CA ARG A 24 3.60 -3.29 1.91
C ARG A 24 2.19 -3.22 2.47
N ILE A 25 1.22 -3.92 1.90
CA ILE A 25 -0.15 -3.97 2.45
C ILE A 25 -0.14 -4.46 3.90
N VAL A 26 0.47 -5.62 4.17
CA VAL A 26 0.45 -6.21 5.53
C VAL A 26 1.11 -5.28 6.55
N LEU A 27 2.28 -4.72 6.22
CA LEU A 27 3.01 -3.83 7.12
C LEU A 27 2.27 -2.52 7.34
N SER A 28 1.78 -1.88 6.27
CA SER A 28 1.01 -0.63 6.38
C SER A 28 -0.31 -0.82 7.13
N SER A 29 -1.03 -1.92 6.92
CA SER A 29 -2.28 -2.19 7.66
C SER A 29 -2.05 -2.35 9.15
N ARG A 30 -0.96 -3.01 9.57
CA ARG A 30 -0.60 -3.14 11.00
C ARG A 30 -0.29 -1.78 11.62
N GLU A 31 0.51 -0.97 10.93
CA GLU A 31 0.85 0.37 11.41
C GLU A 31 -0.38 1.28 11.47
N MET A 32 -1.26 1.17 10.47
CA MET A 32 -2.49 1.94 10.44
C MET A 32 -3.44 1.54 11.58
N GLY A 33 -3.51 0.25 11.92
CA GLY A 33 -4.19 -0.24 13.11
C GLY A 33 -3.65 0.40 14.40
N ARG A 34 -2.33 0.51 14.54
CA ARG A 34 -1.67 1.16 15.69
C ARG A 34 -2.03 2.65 15.80
N ILE A 35 -1.92 3.37 14.68
CA ILE A 35 -2.21 4.82 14.61
C ILE A 35 -3.71 5.11 14.85
N TYR A 36 -4.63 4.27 14.37
CA TYR A 36 -6.07 4.44 14.65
C TYR A 36 -6.38 4.27 16.14
N HIS A 37 -5.72 3.32 16.79
CA HIS A 37 -5.93 3.01 18.21
C HIS A 37 -4.93 3.70 19.15
N ALA A 38 -4.20 4.72 18.67
CA ALA A 38 -3.22 5.46 19.45
C ALA A 38 -3.82 6.06 20.73
N LYS A 39 -3.05 6.03 21.84
CA LYS A 39 -3.46 6.52 23.16
C LYS A 39 -2.40 7.48 23.73
N GLY A 40 -2.74 8.18 24.81
CA GLY A 40 -1.81 9.08 25.52
C GLY A 40 -1.21 10.15 24.61
N VAL A 41 0.10 10.38 24.74
CA VAL A 41 0.87 11.35 23.95
C VAL A 41 0.83 11.05 22.45
N GLU A 42 0.87 9.76 22.07
CA GLU A 42 0.82 9.37 20.66
C GLU A 42 -0.46 9.84 19.98
N ARG A 43 -1.60 9.77 20.67
CA ARG A 43 -2.88 10.31 20.19
C ARG A 43 -2.82 11.82 19.94
N LEU A 44 -2.13 12.57 20.81
CA LEU A 44 -1.99 14.02 20.67
C LEU A 44 -1.16 14.36 19.44
N VAL A 45 -0.03 13.67 19.24
CA VAL A 45 0.82 13.80 18.05
C VAL A 45 0.05 13.43 16.78
N ARG A 46 -0.68 12.31 16.78
CA ARG A 46 -1.52 11.89 15.66
C ARG A 46 -2.54 12.98 15.30
N ASN A 47 -3.25 13.51 16.30
CA ASN A 47 -4.25 14.56 16.08
C ASN A 47 -3.63 15.84 15.53
N SER A 48 -2.44 16.25 16.00
CA SER A 48 -1.76 17.44 15.48
C SER A 48 -1.30 17.25 14.03
N LEU A 49 -0.84 16.04 13.66
CA LEU A 49 -0.46 15.71 12.29
C LEU A 49 -1.64 15.72 11.31
N TRP A 50 -2.85 15.39 11.76
CA TRP A 50 -4.05 15.33 10.91
C TRP A 50 -4.87 16.63 10.90
N LYS A 51 -4.72 17.48 11.93
CA LYS A 51 -5.42 18.76 11.99
C LYS A 51 -5.10 19.61 10.76
N GLY A 52 -6.13 20.04 10.04
CA GLY A 52 -5.98 20.88 8.85
C GLY A 52 -5.51 20.13 7.59
N ARG A 53 -5.40 18.79 7.60
CA ARG A 53 -5.25 18.05 6.35
C ARG A 53 -6.55 18.06 5.58
N THR A 54 -6.48 18.37 4.30
CA THR A 54 -7.62 18.24 3.41
C THR A 54 -7.82 16.77 3.00
N PRO A 55 -9.04 16.37 2.61
CA PRO A 55 -9.31 15.03 2.07
C PRO A 55 -8.41 14.66 0.88
N GLU A 56 -8.07 15.63 0.03
CA GLU A 56 -7.24 15.42 -1.17
C GLU A 56 -5.84 14.92 -0.79
N ARG A 57 -5.23 15.56 0.21
CA ARG A 57 -3.94 15.14 0.75
C ARG A 57 -3.96 13.73 1.36
N PHE A 58 -5.13 13.27 1.78
CA PHE A 58 -5.32 11.89 2.22
C PHE A 58 -5.40 10.92 1.03
N TYR A 59 -6.07 11.32 -0.06
CA TYR A 59 -6.10 10.51 -1.29
C TYR A 59 -4.72 10.35 -1.91
N ASP A 60 -3.88 11.38 -1.92
CA ASP A 60 -2.47 11.28 -2.38
C ASP A 60 -1.71 10.22 -1.58
N ALA A 61 -1.88 10.21 -0.26
CA ALA A 61 -1.26 9.21 0.62
C ALA A 61 -1.79 7.78 0.38
N MET A 62 -2.95 7.63 -0.25
CA MET A 62 -3.60 6.36 -0.55
C MET A 62 -3.45 5.92 -2.01
N GLU A 63 -2.81 6.71 -2.86
CA GLU A 63 -2.64 6.42 -4.30
C GLU A 63 -1.92 5.08 -4.52
N TRP A 64 -0.88 4.79 -3.74
CA TRP A 64 -0.16 3.51 -3.82
C TRP A 64 -1.07 2.29 -3.54
N LEU A 65 -2.18 2.48 -2.82
CA LEU A 65 -3.15 1.43 -2.51
C LEU A 65 -4.21 1.32 -3.61
N TYR A 66 -4.82 2.42 -4.02
CA TYR A 66 -5.98 2.40 -4.93
C TYR A 66 -5.61 2.59 -6.42
N GLY A 67 -4.45 3.18 -6.72
CA GLY A 67 -3.96 3.39 -8.08
C GLY A 67 -3.24 2.17 -8.69
N TRP A 68 -3.04 1.10 -7.92
CA TRP A 68 -2.35 -0.10 -8.40
C TRP A 68 -3.18 -0.87 -9.43
N ASN A 69 -2.58 -1.22 -10.57
CA ASN A 69 -3.21 -2.00 -11.65
C ASN A 69 -2.18 -2.85 -12.42
N VAL A 70 -2.65 -3.65 -13.38
CA VAL A 70 -1.78 -4.57 -14.14
C VAL A 70 -0.73 -3.82 -14.99
N GLY A 71 -1.06 -2.62 -15.48
CA GLY A 71 -0.17 -1.82 -16.31
C GLY A 71 0.99 -1.16 -15.55
N ASN A 72 0.86 -0.95 -14.24
CA ASN A 72 1.90 -0.36 -13.40
C ASN A 72 2.61 -1.36 -12.47
N CYS A 73 2.24 -2.64 -12.50
CA CYS A 73 2.85 -3.67 -11.65
C CYS A 73 3.83 -4.60 -12.37
N LEU A 74 3.87 -4.54 -13.71
CA LEU A 74 4.73 -5.35 -14.57
C LEU A 74 5.70 -4.51 -15.42
N GLY A 75 5.82 -3.21 -15.12
CA GLY A 75 6.73 -2.28 -15.78
C GLY A 75 8.16 -2.37 -15.23
#